data_AF-A0A8T7CWB8-F1
#
_entry.id   AF-A0A8T7CWB8-F1
#
_cell.length_a   1.000
_cell.length_b   1.000
_cell.length_c   1.000
_cell.angle_alpha   90.00
_cell.angle_beta   90.00
_cell.angle_gamma   90.00
#
_symmetry.space_group_name_H-M   'P 1'
#
loop_
_entity.id
_entity.type
_entity.pdbx_description
1 polymer ?
#
loop_
_entity_poly.entity_id
_entity_poly.type
_entity_poly.pdbx_seq_one_letter_code
_entity_poly.pdbx_strand_id
1 'polypeptide(L)'
;MIKRTLLYIALLTLPVITTADDGAWSGNIAFEWRGFLHTPLDDEQHGNNASLSFQPEYYREWNNGQQAFRFTPFIRIDGKDRERSHIDLRELSWTYVSDDWELLAGVSKVYWGVAESLHLVDIINQTDLVESPDGEEKLGQPMLKLTLVNDWGDLDLFILPGFRERTFPGRRGRLRTQVPVSTSEADYASSSGREHIDVAARWRHSIGDWDIGLS
;
A
#
# COMPACT_ATOMS: atom_id res chain seq x y z
N MET A 1 -17.82 22.93 19.57
CA MET A 1 -18.67 21.74 19.33
C MET A 1 -18.08 20.96 18.17
N ILE A 2 -17.53 19.78 18.43
CA ILE A 2 -17.03 18.87 17.38
C ILE A 2 -18.27 18.27 16.72
N LYS A 3 -18.68 18.81 15.56
CA LYS A 3 -19.75 18.21 14.76
C LYS A 3 -19.18 16.92 14.17
N ARG A 4 -19.74 15.77 14.57
CA ARG A 4 -19.38 14.46 14.00
C ARG A 4 -19.78 14.46 12.52
N THR A 5 -18.79 14.39 11.63
CA THR A 5 -19.03 14.26 10.19
C THR A 5 -19.64 12.88 9.92
N LEU A 6 -20.91 12.84 9.50
CA LEU A 6 -21.52 11.64 8.95
C LEU A 6 -21.19 11.58 7.46
N LEU A 7 -20.42 10.56 7.08
CA LEU A 7 -20.04 10.24 5.71
C LEU A 7 -20.87 9.03 5.25
N TYR A 8 -21.56 9.17 4.13
CA TYR A 8 -22.18 8.05 3.44
C TYR A 8 -21.34 7.71 2.22
N ILE A 9 -20.82 6.48 2.18
CA ILE A 9 -20.07 5.94 1.03
C ILE A 9 -20.98 4.91 0.35
N ALA A 10 -21.27 5.14 -0.94
CA ALA A 10 -21.80 4.11 -1.81
C ALA A 10 -20.69 3.68 -2.76
N LEU A 11 -20.28 2.41 -2.68
CA LEU A 11 -19.26 1.82 -3.52
C LEU A 11 -19.89 0.68 -4.33
N LEU A 12 -19.81 0.77 -5.66
CA LEU A 12 -20.16 -0.33 -6.55
C LEU A 12 -18.88 -0.89 -7.14
N THR A 13 -18.54 -2.13 -6.79
CA THR A 13 -17.36 -2.84 -7.31
C THR A 13 -17.78 -3.99 -8.21
N LEU A 14 -17.23 -4.03 -9.42
CA LEU A 14 -17.40 -5.16 -10.35
C LEU A 14 -16.11 -5.98 -10.40
N PRO A 15 -16.10 -7.21 -9.88
CA PRO A 15 -14.95 -8.09 -10.02
C PRO A 15 -14.88 -8.61 -11.46
N VAL A 16 -13.67 -8.69 -12.00
CA VAL A 16 -13.39 -9.36 -13.29
C VAL A 16 -12.37 -10.45 -13.01
N ILE A 17 -12.65 -11.68 -13.43
CA ILE A 17 -11.70 -12.79 -13.34
C ILE A 17 -11.59 -13.42 -14.72
N THR A 18 -10.37 -13.59 -15.21
CA THR A 18 -10.09 -14.40 -16.40
C THR A 18 -8.83 -15.23 -16.19
N THR A 19 -8.90 -16.49 -16.60
CA THR A 19 -7.82 -17.46 -16.49
C THR A 19 -7.25 -17.72 -17.88
N ALA A 20 -5.95 -17.53 -18.05
CA ALA A 20 -5.17 -18.10 -19.14
C ALA A 20 -4.39 -19.32 -18.60
N ASP A 21 -3.95 -20.22 -19.48
CA ASP A 21 -3.43 -21.56 -19.13
C ASP A 21 -2.35 -21.61 -18.04
N ASP A 22 -1.66 -20.50 -17.73
CA ASP A 22 -0.66 -20.42 -16.65
C ASP A 22 -0.79 -19.17 -15.74
N GLY A 23 -1.79 -18.29 -15.95
CA GLY A 23 -1.88 -17.03 -15.22
C GLY A 23 -3.30 -16.50 -15.11
N ALA A 24 -3.59 -15.82 -14.02
CA ALA A 24 -4.89 -15.27 -13.71
C ALA A 24 -4.87 -13.75 -13.70
N TRP A 25 -5.83 -13.16 -14.39
CA TRP A 25 -6.20 -11.77 -14.17
C TRP A 25 -7.39 -11.72 -13.23
N SER A 26 -7.29 -10.85 -12.25
CA SER A 26 -8.38 -10.49 -11.34
C SER A 26 -8.42 -8.96 -11.17
N GLY A 27 -9.18 -8.47 -10.19
CA GLY A 27 -9.25 -7.06 -9.85
C GLY A 27 -10.65 -6.47 -9.97
N ASN A 28 -10.72 -5.14 -9.91
CA ASN A 28 -12.00 -4.44 -9.81
C ASN A 28 -12.02 -3.08 -10.52
N ILE A 29 -13.23 -2.71 -10.97
CA ILE A 29 -13.61 -1.33 -11.25
C ILE A 29 -14.53 -0.89 -10.12
N ALA A 30 -14.28 0.28 -9.52
CA ALA A 30 -15.08 0.79 -8.42
C ALA A 30 -15.55 2.22 -8.69
N PHE A 31 -16.87 2.44 -8.62
CA PHE A 31 -17.46 3.77 -8.56
C PHE A 31 -17.76 4.11 -7.09
N GLU A 32 -17.24 5.23 -6.61
CA GLU A 32 -17.44 5.73 -5.26
C GLU A 32 -18.22 7.05 -5.30
N TRP A 33 -19.27 7.15 -4.49
CA TRP A 33 -19.93 8.42 -4.18
C TRP A 33 -19.83 8.72 -2.67
N ARG A 34 -19.35 9.92 -2.34
CA ARG A 34 -19.20 10.42 -0.96
C ARG A 34 -20.16 11.58 -0.72
N GLY A 35 -21.17 11.33 0.13
CA GLY A 35 -22.16 12.33 0.56
C GLY A 35 -21.85 12.90 1.94
N PHE A 36 -21.87 14.23 2.08
CA PHE A 36 -21.66 14.95 3.34
C PHE A 36 -22.90 15.73 3.75
N LEU A 37 -23.43 15.44 4.95
CA LEU A 37 -24.61 16.15 5.49
C LEU A 37 -24.31 17.53 6.08
N HIS A 38 -23.03 17.84 6.27
CA HIS A 38 -22.58 19.09 6.88
C HIS A 38 -21.71 19.89 5.92
N THR A 39 -21.79 21.21 6.06
CA THR A 39 -20.95 22.15 5.32
C THR A 39 -19.46 21.89 5.60
N PRO A 40 -18.60 22.20 4.62
CA PRO A 40 -17.15 22.27 4.79
C PRO A 40 -16.70 22.86 6.14
N LEU A 41 -15.65 22.29 6.74
CA LEU A 41 -15.03 22.88 7.94
C LEU A 41 -14.14 24.08 7.57
N ASP A 42 -13.73 24.12 6.31
CA ASP A 42 -12.86 25.11 5.69
C ASP A 42 -13.40 25.36 4.28
N ASP A 43 -13.43 26.62 3.84
CA ASP A 43 -14.05 27.03 2.57
C ASP A 43 -13.36 26.44 1.32
N GLU A 44 -12.10 25.99 1.45
CA GLU A 44 -11.39 25.30 0.37
C GLU A 44 -11.89 23.86 0.17
N GLN A 45 -12.51 23.24 1.18
CA GLN A 45 -12.92 21.83 1.12
C GLN A 45 -14.16 21.64 0.25
N HIS A 46 -14.13 20.61 -0.60
CA HIS A 46 -15.27 20.26 -1.42
C HIS A 46 -16.42 19.63 -0.60
N GLY A 47 -17.65 19.75 -1.10
CA GLY A 47 -18.82 19.03 -0.59
C GLY A 47 -18.88 17.59 -1.10
N ASN A 48 -20.05 17.15 -1.57
CA ASN A 48 -20.23 15.83 -2.16
C ASN A 48 -19.24 15.60 -3.31
N ASN A 49 -18.77 14.36 -3.41
CA ASN A 49 -17.77 13.97 -4.39
C ASN A 49 -18.08 12.60 -4.99
N ALA A 50 -17.53 12.35 -6.18
CA ALA A 50 -17.56 11.05 -6.81
C ALA A 50 -16.17 10.75 -7.40
N SER A 51 -15.78 9.48 -7.37
CA SER A 51 -14.54 9.01 -7.98
C SER A 51 -14.74 7.65 -8.66
N LEU A 52 -13.88 7.37 -9.63
CA LEU A 52 -13.79 6.08 -10.29
C LEU A 52 -12.37 5.53 -10.06
N SER A 53 -12.25 4.25 -9.73
CA SER A 53 -10.96 3.56 -9.68
C SER A 53 -10.97 2.26 -10.45
N PHE A 54 -9.79 1.88 -10.94
CA PHE A 54 -9.54 0.63 -11.65
C PHE A 54 -8.23 0.03 -11.14
N GLN A 55 -8.31 -1.23 -10.71
CA GLN A 55 -7.18 -2.01 -10.18
C GLN A 55 -7.26 -3.42 -10.76
N PRO A 56 -6.68 -3.67 -11.94
CA PRO A 56 -6.47 -5.03 -12.41
C PRO A 56 -5.29 -5.65 -11.65
N GLU A 57 -5.33 -6.96 -11.51
CA GLU A 57 -4.31 -7.75 -10.84
C GLU A 57 -3.94 -8.92 -11.73
N TYR A 58 -2.67 -9.08 -12.03
CA TYR A 58 -2.15 -10.26 -12.71
C TYR A 58 -1.30 -11.07 -11.75
N TYR A 59 -1.61 -12.36 -11.66
CA TYR A 59 -0.85 -13.34 -10.89
C TYR A 59 -0.49 -14.51 -11.79
N ARG A 60 0.78 -14.90 -11.75
CA ARG A 60 1.27 -16.09 -12.44
C ARG A 60 2.15 -16.89 -11.51
N GLU A 61 1.96 -18.20 -11.49
CA GLU A 61 2.80 -19.13 -10.76
C GLU A 61 3.32 -20.20 -11.73
N TRP A 62 4.58 -20.59 -11.59
CA TRP A 62 5.19 -21.63 -12.42
C TRP A 62 6.25 -22.40 -11.65
N ASN A 63 6.79 -23.45 -12.29
CA ASN A 63 7.75 -24.37 -11.69
C ASN A 63 7.23 -25.00 -10.38
N ASN A 64 5.99 -25.49 -10.40
CA ASN A 64 5.33 -26.11 -9.24
C ASN A 64 5.31 -25.23 -7.98
N GLY A 65 5.08 -23.92 -8.14
CA GLY A 65 5.00 -22.97 -7.03
C GLY A 65 6.33 -22.35 -6.61
N GLN A 66 7.45 -22.76 -7.22
CA GLN A 66 8.76 -22.18 -6.90
C GLN A 66 8.90 -20.74 -7.37
N GLN A 67 8.12 -20.31 -8.36
CA GLN A 67 8.19 -18.94 -8.87
C GLN A 67 6.82 -18.32 -9.01
N ALA A 68 6.72 -17.06 -8.60
CA ALA A 68 5.52 -16.26 -8.72
C ALA A 68 5.83 -14.87 -9.30
N PHE A 69 4.90 -14.35 -10.09
CA PHE A 69 4.92 -12.98 -10.59
C PHE A 69 3.60 -12.30 -10.26
N ARG A 70 3.68 -11.07 -9.77
CA ARG A 70 2.52 -10.24 -9.45
C ARG A 70 2.65 -8.88 -10.11
N PHE A 71 1.57 -8.41 -10.71
CA PHE A 71 1.47 -7.08 -11.29
C PHE A 71 0.10 -6.47 -11.02
N THR A 72 0.09 -5.35 -10.28
CA THR A 72 -1.12 -4.66 -9.84
C THR A 72 -0.96 -3.16 -10.09
N PRO A 73 -1.28 -2.65 -11.29
CA PRO A 73 -1.39 -1.22 -11.51
C PRO A 73 -2.70 -0.70 -10.90
N PHE A 74 -2.71 0.57 -10.53
CA PHE A 74 -3.86 1.24 -9.93
C PHE A 74 -4.07 2.60 -10.56
N ILE A 75 -5.32 2.94 -10.84
CA ILE A 75 -5.70 4.27 -11.32
C ILE A 75 -6.91 4.74 -10.55
N ARG A 76 -6.88 6.00 -10.10
CA ARG A 76 -8.05 6.71 -9.59
C ARG A 76 -8.22 8.05 -10.31
N ILE A 77 -9.47 8.38 -10.61
CA ILE A 77 -9.90 9.69 -11.07
C ILE A 77 -10.95 10.20 -10.09
N ASP A 78 -10.68 11.33 -9.45
CA ASP A 78 -11.52 11.96 -8.45
C ASP A 78 -12.09 13.28 -8.97
N GLY A 79 -13.38 13.51 -8.75
CA GLY A 79 -14.09 14.65 -9.33
C GLY A 79 -13.79 16.00 -8.67
N LYS A 80 -13.21 16.03 -7.46
CA LYS A 80 -13.07 17.26 -6.66
C LYS A 80 -11.70 17.44 -6.00
N ASP A 81 -10.94 16.36 -5.82
CA ASP A 81 -9.61 16.37 -5.22
C ASP A 81 -8.58 15.89 -6.26
N ARG A 82 -7.70 16.79 -6.71
CA ARG A 82 -6.74 16.48 -7.79
C ARG A 82 -5.63 15.57 -7.29
N GLU A 83 -5.22 15.75 -6.05
CA GLU A 83 -4.23 14.95 -5.36
C GLU A 83 -4.72 13.51 -5.17
N ARG A 84 -6.04 13.29 -5.19
CA ARG A 84 -6.67 11.97 -5.21
C ARG A 84 -6.82 11.32 -6.58
N SER A 85 -6.55 12.07 -7.66
CA SER A 85 -6.45 11.51 -9.00
C SER A 85 -5.01 11.11 -9.29
N HIS A 86 -4.73 9.81 -9.36
CA HIS A 86 -3.36 9.32 -9.51
C HIS A 86 -3.30 7.97 -10.22
N ILE A 87 -2.08 7.65 -10.67
CA ILE A 87 -1.69 6.34 -11.18
C ILE A 87 -0.62 5.83 -10.24
N ASP A 88 -0.77 4.60 -9.77
CA ASP A 88 0.17 3.94 -8.90
C ASP A 88 0.50 2.53 -9.39
N LEU A 89 1.71 2.08 -9.08
CA LEU A 89 2.08 0.67 -9.21
C LEU A 89 2.06 0.06 -7.81
N ARG A 90 0.96 -0.62 -7.49
CA ARG A 90 0.76 -1.22 -6.16
C ARG A 90 1.73 -2.36 -5.94
N GLU A 91 1.85 -3.22 -6.95
CA GLU A 91 2.75 -4.36 -6.94
C GLU A 91 3.32 -4.62 -8.34
N LEU A 92 4.60 -4.95 -8.39
CA LEU A 92 5.31 -5.49 -9.54
C LEU A 92 6.47 -6.31 -8.98
N SER A 93 6.23 -7.58 -8.70
CA SER A 93 7.20 -8.41 -7.99
C SER A 93 7.39 -9.76 -8.66
N TRP A 94 8.60 -10.27 -8.56
CA TRP A 94 8.95 -11.65 -8.82
C TRP A 94 9.45 -12.28 -7.53
N THR A 95 8.96 -13.47 -7.22
CA THR A 95 9.37 -14.26 -6.07
C THR A 95 9.92 -15.60 -6.54
N TYR A 96 11.03 -16.03 -5.93
CA TYR A 96 11.59 -17.36 -6.05
C TYR A 96 11.66 -18.01 -4.68
N VAL A 97 11.12 -19.22 -4.55
CA VAL A 97 11.10 -20.03 -3.33
C VAL A 97 11.98 -21.26 -3.53
N SER A 98 12.89 -21.47 -2.59
CA SER A 98 13.72 -22.67 -2.45
C SER A 98 13.39 -23.40 -1.15
N ASP A 99 14.17 -24.42 -0.79
CA ASP A 99 13.91 -25.24 0.40
C ASP A 99 14.22 -24.47 1.70
N ASP A 100 15.27 -23.64 1.70
CA ASP A 100 15.82 -22.94 2.86
C ASP A 100 15.90 -21.41 2.68
N TRP A 101 15.45 -20.89 1.54
CA TRP A 101 15.38 -19.44 1.31
C TRP A 101 14.31 -19.03 0.30
N GLU A 102 13.89 -17.77 0.41
CA GLU A 102 13.01 -17.09 -0.54
C GLU A 102 13.62 -15.74 -0.96
N LEU A 103 13.54 -15.41 -2.24
CA LEU A 103 13.92 -14.10 -2.76
C LEU A 103 12.72 -13.43 -3.39
N LEU A 104 12.45 -12.18 -3.00
CA LEU A 104 11.50 -11.29 -3.66
C LEU A 104 12.26 -10.10 -4.25
N ALA A 105 11.96 -9.78 -5.50
CA ALA A 105 12.50 -8.62 -6.20
C ALA A 105 11.39 -7.83 -6.88
N GLY A 106 11.39 -6.50 -6.67
CA GLY A 106 10.47 -5.58 -7.34
C GLY A 106 9.75 -4.65 -6.37
N VAL A 107 8.55 -4.22 -6.72
CA VAL A 107 7.69 -3.36 -5.89
C VAL A 107 6.66 -4.23 -5.17
N SER A 108 6.67 -4.25 -3.85
CA SER A 108 5.73 -5.08 -3.07
C SER A 108 5.36 -4.45 -1.72
N LYS A 109 4.38 -5.04 -1.04
CA LYS A 109 3.95 -4.67 0.30
C LYS A 109 4.37 -5.75 1.28
N VAL A 110 5.07 -5.36 2.35
CA VAL A 110 5.51 -6.28 3.41
C VAL A 110 4.49 -6.25 4.53
N TYR A 111 3.96 -7.42 4.90
CA TYR A 111 3.04 -7.58 6.03
C TYR A 111 3.74 -8.34 7.14
N TRP A 112 3.70 -7.80 8.35
CA TRP A 112 4.46 -8.33 9.47
C TRP A 112 3.64 -9.26 10.37
N GLY A 113 2.86 -10.18 9.79
CA GLY A 113 2.20 -11.28 10.51
C GLY A 113 0.88 -10.94 11.24
N VAL A 114 0.24 -12.00 11.77
CA VAL A 114 -1.22 -12.25 11.87
C VAL A 114 -2.06 -11.29 12.75
N ALA A 115 -1.47 -10.32 13.46
CA ALA A 115 -2.18 -9.45 14.40
C ALA A 115 -2.08 -7.95 14.09
N GLU A 116 -1.84 -7.57 12.83
CA GLU A 116 -1.83 -6.16 12.41
C GLU A 116 -3.27 -5.59 12.30
N SER A 117 -4.00 -5.59 13.42
CA SER A 117 -5.23 -4.79 13.57
C SER A 117 -4.91 -3.29 13.77
N LEU A 118 -3.65 -2.98 14.06
CA LEU A 118 -3.06 -1.65 14.07
C LEU A 118 -1.61 -1.76 13.56
N HIS A 119 -1.29 -0.99 12.52
CA HIS A 119 0.03 -0.86 11.85
C HIS A 119 1.11 -0.23 12.76
N LEU A 120 1.26 -0.73 14.00
CA LEU A 120 2.06 -0.07 15.04
C LEU A 120 3.57 -0.11 14.74
N VAL A 121 4.00 -1.07 13.90
CA VAL A 121 5.41 -1.26 13.51
C VAL A 121 5.47 -1.51 12.00
N ASP A 122 4.97 -0.56 11.22
CA ASP A 122 5.13 -0.57 9.76
C ASP A 122 6.33 0.31 9.38
N ILE A 123 7.46 -0.33 9.09
CA ILE A 123 8.74 0.36 8.87
C ILE A 123 9.06 0.50 7.37
N ILE A 124 8.59 -0.44 6.55
CA ILE A 124 9.03 -0.57 5.16
C ILE A 124 8.14 0.21 4.19
N ASN A 125 6.83 -0.01 4.26
CA ASN A 125 5.90 0.58 3.32
C ASN A 125 5.34 1.89 3.89
N GLN A 126 5.24 2.93 3.06
CA GLN A 126 4.56 4.16 3.46
C GLN A 126 3.05 4.02 3.32
N THR A 127 2.31 4.68 4.20
CA THR A 127 0.85 4.81 4.11
C THR A 127 0.43 5.61 2.87
N ASP A 128 -0.68 5.23 2.25
CA ASP A 128 -1.35 5.96 1.17
C ASP A 128 -2.60 6.69 1.72
N LEU A 129 -2.40 7.86 2.33
CA LEU A 129 -3.50 8.59 2.99
C LEU A 129 -4.52 9.18 2.00
N VAL A 130 -4.14 9.30 0.73
CA VAL A 130 -5.05 9.71 -0.35
C VAL A 130 -6.10 8.63 -0.61
N GLU A 131 -5.71 7.37 -0.49
CA GLU A 131 -6.61 6.23 -0.65
C GLU A 131 -7.37 5.90 0.61
N SER A 132 -6.69 5.91 1.75
CA SER A 132 -7.22 5.53 3.06
C SER A 132 -6.82 6.58 4.10
N PRO A 133 -7.68 7.59 4.36
CA PRO A 133 -7.42 8.60 5.39
C PRO A 133 -7.28 8.05 6.81
N ASP A 134 -7.78 6.83 7.05
CA ASP A 134 -7.60 6.03 8.26
C ASP A 134 -6.24 5.31 8.32
N GLY A 135 -5.50 5.24 7.22
CA GLY A 135 -4.12 4.78 7.15
C GLY A 135 -3.92 3.28 6.93
N GLU A 136 -4.96 2.60 6.47
CA GLU A 136 -4.98 1.16 6.23
C GLU A 136 -4.32 0.78 4.88
N GLU A 137 -4.39 1.67 3.89
CA GLU A 137 -3.74 1.43 2.60
C GLU A 137 -2.26 1.80 2.64
N LYS A 138 -1.43 0.92 2.07
CA LYS A 138 0.03 1.09 1.94
C LYS A 138 0.44 1.23 0.47
N LEU A 139 1.52 1.97 0.22
CA LEU A 139 2.23 2.03 -1.05
C LEU A 139 3.16 0.82 -1.19
N GLY A 140 3.27 0.25 -2.39
CA GLY A 140 4.28 -0.78 -2.66
C GLY A 140 5.68 -0.19 -2.66
N GLN A 141 6.63 -0.80 -1.98
CA GLN A 141 8.02 -0.33 -1.86
C GLN A 141 8.93 -1.12 -2.81
N PRO A 142 9.74 -0.46 -3.66
CA PRO A 142 10.82 -1.13 -4.37
C PRO A 142 11.77 -1.79 -3.37
N MET A 143 12.04 -3.08 -3.56
CA MET A 143 12.85 -3.86 -2.66
C MET A 143 13.51 -5.07 -3.35
N LEU A 144 14.64 -5.47 -2.77
CA LEU A 144 15.11 -6.85 -2.77
C LEU A 144 14.95 -7.37 -1.35
N LYS A 145 14.24 -8.48 -1.19
CA LYS A 145 14.06 -9.17 0.09
C LYS A 145 14.58 -10.59 -0.02
N LEU A 146 15.50 -10.96 0.87
CA LEU A 146 15.95 -12.34 1.06
C LEU A 146 15.45 -12.84 2.40
N THR A 147 14.69 -13.94 2.40
CA THR A 147 14.28 -14.67 3.60
C THR A 147 15.15 -15.91 3.70
N LEU A 148 15.85 -16.10 4.82
CA LEU A 148 16.55 -17.34 5.15
C LEU A 148 15.73 -18.11 6.18
N VAL A 149 15.35 -19.34 5.88
CA VAL A 149 14.51 -20.19 6.72
C VAL A 149 15.40 -21.24 7.39
N ASN A 150 15.43 -21.25 8.73
CA ASN A 150 16.26 -22.18 9.48
C ASN A 150 15.56 -22.65 10.77
N ASP A 151 16.12 -23.69 11.39
CA ASP A 151 15.64 -24.21 12.68
C ASP A 151 15.70 -23.18 13.82
N TRP A 152 16.60 -22.20 13.72
CA TRP A 152 16.72 -21.08 14.67
C TRP A 152 15.82 -19.88 14.30
N GLY A 153 14.95 -20.02 13.31
CA GLY A 153 14.01 -18.99 12.86
C GLY A 153 14.26 -18.46 11.45
N ASP A 154 13.41 -17.52 11.05
CA ASP A 154 13.45 -16.84 9.77
C ASP A 154 14.24 -15.53 9.90
N LEU A 155 15.14 -15.26 8.96
CA LEU A 155 15.82 -13.98 8.83
C LEU A 155 15.44 -13.32 7.50
N ASP A 156 14.67 -12.24 7.57
CA ASP A 156 14.37 -11.36 6.45
C ASP A 156 15.45 -10.27 6.34
N LEU A 157 16.05 -10.10 5.16
CA LEU A 157 17.02 -9.07 4.84
C LEU A 157 16.49 -8.22 3.68
N PHE A 158 16.53 -6.90 3.83
CA PHE A 158 15.94 -5.96 2.87
C PHE A 158 16.99 -4.98 2.34
N ILE A 159 16.93 -4.74 1.03
CA ILE A 159 17.53 -3.59 0.36
C ILE A 159 16.40 -2.82 -0.29
N LEU A 160 16.25 -1.55 0.04
CA LEU A 160 15.14 -0.69 -0.35
C LEU A 160 15.64 0.47 -1.22
N PRO A 161 15.74 0.28 -2.54
CA PRO A 161 16.18 1.34 -3.43
C PRO A 161 15.07 2.37 -3.62
N GLY A 162 15.35 3.60 -3.20
CA GLY A 162 14.48 4.74 -3.44
C GLY A 162 13.32 4.81 -2.45
N PHE A 163 13.15 5.98 -1.87
CA PHE A 163 12.09 6.27 -0.94
C PHE A 163 10.80 6.59 -1.69
N ARG A 164 9.68 6.02 -1.25
CA ARG A 164 8.36 6.45 -1.72
C ARG A 164 7.74 7.36 -0.69
N GLU A 165 7.48 8.60 -1.07
CA GLU A 165 6.83 9.58 -0.18
C GLU A 165 5.41 9.14 0.17
N ARG A 166 5.00 9.42 1.42
CA ARG A 166 3.61 9.30 1.87
C ARG A 166 2.73 10.27 1.07
N THR A 167 1.61 9.77 0.56
CA THR A 167 0.62 10.63 -0.10
C THR A 167 -0.24 11.35 0.94
N PHE A 168 -0.75 12.54 0.60
CA PHE A 168 -1.67 13.30 1.46
C PHE A 168 -2.84 13.83 0.64
N PRO A 169 -4.07 13.81 1.19
CA PRO A 169 -5.21 14.46 0.53
C PRO A 169 -4.92 15.94 0.25
N GLY A 170 -5.42 16.43 -0.88
CA GLY A 170 -5.19 17.80 -1.31
C GLY A 170 -5.84 18.82 -0.38
N ARG A 171 -5.52 20.10 -0.57
CA ARG A 171 -6.14 21.22 0.18
C ARG A 171 -7.66 21.22 0.09
N ARG A 172 -8.21 20.79 -1.05
CA ARG A 172 -9.65 20.69 -1.27
C ARG A 172 -10.26 19.40 -0.72
N GLY A 173 -9.44 18.42 -0.35
CA GLY A 173 -9.85 17.12 0.14
C GLY A 173 -10.71 17.25 1.39
N ARG A 174 -11.90 16.65 1.36
CA ARG A 174 -12.83 16.74 2.49
C ARG A 174 -12.39 15.98 3.73
N LEU A 175 -11.61 14.92 3.54
CA LEU A 175 -11.06 14.05 4.59
C LEU A 175 -9.56 14.33 4.86
N ARG A 176 -9.07 15.54 4.52
CA ARG A 176 -7.69 15.95 4.81
C ARG A 176 -7.46 16.21 6.30
N THR A 177 -6.19 16.23 6.70
CA THR A 177 -5.76 16.74 8.01
C THR A 177 -6.16 18.21 8.20
N GLN A 178 -6.38 18.64 9.44
CA GLN A 178 -6.80 20.02 9.73
C GLN A 178 -5.85 21.05 9.12
N VAL A 179 -4.55 20.82 9.26
CA VAL A 179 -3.51 21.56 8.56
C VAL A 179 -3.22 20.81 7.25
N PRO A 180 -3.38 21.44 6.08
CA PRO A 180 -2.99 20.82 4.81
C PRO A 180 -1.48 20.56 4.80
N VAL A 181 -1.08 19.37 4.36
CA VAL A 181 0.33 19.01 4.18
C VAL A 181 0.74 19.33 2.74
N SER A 182 1.88 20.01 2.59
CA SER A 182 2.47 20.29 1.28
C SER A 182 3.30 19.08 0.84
N THR A 183 2.89 18.40 -0.23
CA THR A 183 3.66 17.28 -0.81
C THR A 183 4.79 17.74 -1.72
N SER A 184 4.88 19.03 -2.07
CA SER A 184 5.96 19.57 -2.90
C SER A 184 7.22 19.98 -2.12
N GLU A 185 7.17 19.89 -0.78
CA GLU A 185 8.23 20.34 0.13
C GLU A 185 8.62 19.19 1.08
N ALA A 186 8.82 17.99 0.53
CA ALA A 186 9.24 16.83 1.31
C ALA A 186 10.71 17.01 1.75
N ASP A 187 10.93 16.95 3.07
CA ASP A 187 12.27 16.90 3.67
C ASP A 187 12.71 15.44 3.88
N TYR A 188 13.98 15.17 3.56
CA TYR A 188 14.58 13.85 3.64
C TYR A 188 15.68 13.83 4.70
N ALA A 189 15.77 12.73 5.46
CA ALA A 189 16.85 12.56 6.44
C ALA A 189 18.22 12.38 5.77
N SER A 190 18.23 11.77 4.58
CA SER A 190 19.43 11.59 3.77
C SER A 190 19.61 12.72 2.76
N SER A 191 20.85 13.13 2.53
CA SER A 191 21.21 14.08 1.48
C SER A 191 20.94 13.54 0.07
N SER A 192 20.82 12.22 -0.10
CA SER A 192 20.43 11.59 -1.36
C SER A 192 18.92 11.69 -1.65
N GLY A 193 18.15 12.31 -0.74
CA GLY A 193 16.73 12.54 -0.92
C GLY A 193 15.98 11.24 -1.21
N ARG A 194 15.13 11.28 -2.24
CA ARG A 194 14.34 10.15 -2.71
C ARG A 194 15.17 8.98 -3.23
N GLU A 195 16.42 9.19 -3.62
CA GLU A 195 17.27 8.15 -4.23
C GLU A 195 18.11 7.38 -3.20
N HIS A 196 17.89 7.65 -1.91
CA HIS A 196 18.57 6.91 -0.86
C HIS A 196 18.25 5.41 -0.91
N ILE A 197 19.25 4.59 -0.61
CA ILE A 197 19.10 3.14 -0.49
C ILE A 197 19.09 2.82 0.99
N ASP A 198 17.95 2.34 1.48
CA ASP A 198 17.78 1.91 2.86
C ASP A 198 18.00 0.40 2.98
N VAL A 199 18.36 -0.04 4.17
CA VAL A 199 18.50 -1.47 4.51
C VAL A 199 17.75 -1.77 5.80
N ALA A 200 17.16 -2.95 5.88
CA ALA A 200 16.50 -3.43 7.08
C ALA A 200 16.75 -4.93 7.27
N ALA A 201 16.64 -5.40 8.49
CA ALA A 201 16.70 -6.82 8.81
C ALA A 201 15.66 -7.15 9.86
N ARG A 202 15.04 -8.32 9.76
CA ARG A 202 14.10 -8.81 10.75
C ARG A 202 14.34 -10.28 11.01
N TRP A 203 14.53 -10.62 12.27
CA TRP A 203 14.57 -12.01 12.70
C TRP A 203 13.27 -12.39 13.40
N ARG A 204 12.76 -13.58 13.11
CA ARG A 204 11.56 -14.14 13.74
C ARG A 204 11.77 -15.60 14.10
N HIS A 205 11.28 -16.01 15.25
CA HIS A 205 11.33 -17.41 15.65
C HIS A 205 10.13 -17.76 16.54
N SER A 206 9.56 -18.94 16.31
CA SER A 206 8.41 -19.45 17.06
C SER A 206 8.86 -20.60 17.95
N ILE A 207 8.62 -20.48 19.26
CA ILE A 207 8.96 -21.49 20.27
C ILE A 207 7.66 -21.96 20.94
N GLY A 208 7.14 -23.11 20.53
CA GLY A 208 5.82 -23.58 20.97
C GLY A 208 4.73 -22.60 20.52
N ASP A 209 3.99 -22.04 21.47
CA ASP A 209 2.95 -21.04 21.22
C ASP A 209 3.45 -19.58 21.26
N TRP A 210 4.77 -19.37 21.44
CA TRP A 210 5.36 -18.04 21.55
C TRP A 210 6.00 -17.61 20.23
N ASP A 211 5.65 -16.41 19.75
CA ASP A 211 6.30 -15.77 18.61
C ASP A 211 7.22 -14.64 19.09
N ILE A 212 8.49 -14.68 18.68
CA ILE A 212 9.50 -13.67 18.99
C ILE A 212 9.95 -13.01 17.70
N GLY A 213 10.03 -11.67 17.69
CA GLY A 213 10.54 -10.90 16.56
C GLY A 213 11.50 -9.80 17.01
N LEU A 214 12.58 -9.61 16.26
CA LEU A 214 13.52 -8.49 16.40
C LEU A 214 13.63 -7.77 15.05
N SER A 215 13.56 -6.44 15.06
CA SER A 215 13.53 -5.57 13.87
C SER A 215 14.40 -4.35 14.10
#